data_AF-A0A938BPR7-F1
#
_entry.id   AF-A0A938BPR7-F1
#
_cell.length_a   1.000
_cell.length_b   1.000
_cell.length_c   1.000
_cell.angle_alpha   90.00
_cell.angle_beta   90.00
_cell.angle_gamma   90.00
#
_symmetry.space_group_name_H-M   'P 1'
#
loop_
_entity.id
_entity.type
_entity.pdbx_description
1 polymer ?
#
loop_
_entity_poly.entity_id
_entity_poly.type
_entity_poly.pdbx_seq_one_letter_code
_entity_poly.pdbx_strand_id
1 'polypeptide(L)'
;MAAKAPAPAAAGPEEAVAAVPGGRRAFLGNGIEVLLLPDEASRVATSIVVLRSGAAWESARTCGASHFLEHMLFNGTETRTQEQLYAETDFYGAFNNATTRRTHVAFMMTLPRRFLGRGLALQADMLLRSTLPEEKFEKERGIILEELVKDR
;
A
#
# COMPACT_ATOMS: atom_id res chain seq x y z
N MET A 1 11.98 15.70 -23.76
CA MET A 1 12.26 14.26 -23.94
C MET A 1 12.63 13.70 -22.57
N ALA A 2 11.70 13.05 -21.88
CA ALA A 2 11.98 12.44 -20.58
C ALA A 2 12.74 11.14 -20.81
N ALA A 3 13.95 11.02 -20.24
CA ALA A 3 14.71 9.79 -20.29
C ALA A 3 13.91 8.68 -19.61
N LYS A 4 13.58 7.63 -20.38
CA LYS A 4 12.96 6.40 -19.88
C LYS A 4 13.93 5.80 -18.86
N ALA A 5 13.52 5.76 -17.59
CA ALA A 5 14.27 5.04 -16.57
C ALA A 5 14.49 3.59 -17.05
N PRO A 6 15.69 3.01 -16.88
CA PRO A 6 15.95 1.66 -17.34
C PRO A 6 15.00 0.70 -16.62
N ALA A 7 14.35 -0.18 -17.40
CA ALA A 7 13.60 -1.28 -16.83
C ALA A 7 14.56 -2.14 -15.99
N PRO A 8 14.18 -2.56 -14.77
CA PRO A 8 15.03 -3.46 -14.00
C PRO A 8 15.22 -4.75 -14.80
N ALA A 9 16.47 -5.18 -14.90
CA ALA A 9 16.84 -6.43 -15.56
C ALA A 9 16.13 -7.60 -14.84
N ALA A 10 15.49 -8.48 -15.62
CA ALA A 10 14.81 -9.65 -15.10
C ALA A 10 15.82 -10.58 -14.42
N ALA A 11 15.74 -10.70 -13.10
CA ALA A 11 16.52 -11.66 -12.33
C ALA A 11 15.78 -13.01 -12.31
N GLY A 12 16.40 -14.04 -12.90
CA GLY A 12 16.06 -15.45 -12.69
C GLY A 12 16.50 -15.94 -11.30
N PRO A 13 16.11 -17.17 -10.90
CA PRO A 13 15.67 -17.49 -9.55
C PRO A 13 16.83 -17.84 -8.61
N GLU A 14 17.42 -16.82 -8.00
CA GLU A 14 17.81 -16.84 -6.60
C GLU A 14 17.94 -15.37 -6.16
N GLU A 15 17.03 -14.96 -5.27
CA GLU A 15 16.95 -13.60 -4.76
C GLU A 15 18.31 -13.21 -4.16
N ALA A 16 19.00 -12.26 -4.80
CA ALA A 16 20.25 -11.75 -4.24
C ALA A 16 19.93 -10.95 -2.98
N VAL A 17 19.98 -11.60 -1.82
CA VAL A 17 19.77 -10.99 -0.52
C VAL A 17 21.03 -10.22 -0.11
N ALA A 18 20.95 -8.89 -0.10
CA ALA A 18 22.02 -8.01 0.34
C ALA A 18 21.79 -7.58 1.80
N ALA A 19 22.85 -7.56 2.61
CA ALA A 19 22.78 -6.96 3.94
C ALA A 19 22.57 -5.44 3.85
N VAL A 20 21.72 -4.89 4.72
CA VAL A 20 21.55 -3.44 4.95
C VAL A 20 21.65 -3.17 6.45
N PRO A 21 21.96 -1.94 6.90
CA PRO A 21 21.96 -1.62 8.32
C PRO A 21 20.63 -2.01 8.97
N GLY A 22 20.68 -2.92 9.96
CA GLY A 22 19.50 -3.40 10.68
C GLY A 22 18.66 -4.46 9.94
N GLY A 23 19.09 -4.97 8.79
CA GLY A 23 18.31 -6.01 8.10
C GLY A 23 18.85 -6.48 6.75
N ARG A 24 17.93 -6.88 5.88
CA ARG A 24 18.22 -7.49 4.57
C ARG A 24 17.38 -6.85 3.48
N ARG A 25 17.97 -6.73 2.29
CA ARG A 25 17.31 -6.29 1.07
C ARG A 25 17.26 -7.46 0.09
N ALA A 26 16.14 -7.66 -0.58
CA ALA A 26 15.98 -8.63 -1.65
C ALA A 26 15.13 -8.04 -2.80
N PHE A 27 15.17 -8.67 -3.96
CA PHE A 27 14.25 -8.36 -5.07
C PHE A 27 13.47 -9.62 -5.42
N LEU A 28 12.15 -9.49 -5.50
CA LEU A 28 11.28 -10.55 -5.99
C LEU A 28 11.43 -10.69 -7.52
N GLY A 29 11.02 -11.84 -8.08
CA GLY A 29 11.09 -12.09 -9.52
C GLY A 29 10.28 -11.11 -10.39
N ASN A 30 9.33 -10.38 -9.80
CA ASN A 30 8.57 -9.31 -10.45
C ASN A 30 9.19 -7.91 -10.30
N GLY A 31 10.39 -7.81 -9.73
CA GLY A 31 11.15 -6.56 -9.57
C GLY A 31 10.79 -5.74 -8.33
N ILE A 32 9.90 -6.22 -7.46
CA ILE A 32 9.60 -5.55 -6.18
C ILE A 32 10.82 -5.66 -5.25
N GLU A 33 11.29 -4.52 -4.75
CA GLU A 33 12.31 -4.46 -3.69
C GLU A 33 11.65 -4.74 -2.33
N VAL A 34 12.24 -5.64 -1.56
CA VAL A 34 11.81 -6.00 -0.21
C VAL A 34 12.91 -5.66 0.76
N LEU A 35 12.59 -4.84 1.77
CA LEU A 35 13.44 -4.55 2.92
C LEU A 35 12.87 -5.27 4.14
N LEU A 36 13.63 -6.20 4.69
CA LEU A 36 13.29 -6.94 5.90
C LEU A 36 14.18 -6.44 7.05
N LEU A 37 13.56 -5.91 8.11
CA LEU A 37 14.23 -5.46 9.33
C LEU A 37 13.77 -6.34 10.50
N PRO A 38 14.49 -7.43 10.85
CA PRO A 38 14.07 -8.33 11.91
C PRO A 38 14.22 -7.69 13.30
N ASP A 39 13.17 -7.81 14.12
CA ASP A 39 13.19 -7.53 15.55
C ASP A 39 12.55 -8.71 16.29
N GLU A 40 13.38 -9.59 16.85
CA GLU A 40 12.95 -10.81 17.55
C GLU A 40 12.23 -10.52 18.88
N ALA A 41 12.50 -9.36 19.49
CA ALA A 41 11.86 -8.95 20.73
C ALA A 41 10.41 -8.49 20.48
N SER A 42 10.12 -8.01 19.27
CA SER A 42 8.79 -7.54 18.92
C SER A 42 7.76 -8.67 18.84
N ARG A 43 6.57 -8.39 19.40
CA ARG A 43 5.38 -9.23 19.28
C ARG A 43 4.46 -8.80 18.12
N VAL A 44 4.79 -7.69 17.48
CA VAL A 44 4.08 -7.12 16.32
C VAL A 44 5.00 -7.08 15.10
N ALA A 45 4.41 -7.10 13.92
CA ALA A 45 5.09 -6.90 12.66
C ALA A 45 4.39 -5.77 11.89
N THR A 46 5.16 -5.00 11.14
CA THR A 46 4.66 -3.93 10.29
C THR A 46 5.06 -4.19 8.85
N SER A 47 4.07 -4.20 7.97
CA SER A 47 4.26 -4.15 6.52
C SER A 47 4.06 -2.72 6.03
N ILE A 48 4.97 -2.24 5.19
CA ILE A 48 4.84 -0.94 4.51
C ILE A 48 5.08 -1.17 3.02
N VAL A 49 4.06 -0.94 2.21
CA VAL A 49 4.17 -0.94 0.75
C VAL A 49 4.26 0.49 0.27
N VAL A 50 5.38 0.84 -0.37
CA VAL A 50 5.62 2.19 -0.89
C VAL A 50 5.56 2.16 -2.41
N LEU A 51 4.65 2.93 -2.97
CA LEU A 51 4.46 3.09 -4.41
C LEU A 51 5.03 4.42 -4.86
N ARG A 52 5.79 4.40 -5.97
CA ARG A 52 6.22 5.62 -6.67
C ARG A 52 5.01 6.24 -7.39
N SER A 53 4.21 6.97 -6.64
CA SER A 53 2.98 7.65 -7.04
C SER A 53 2.83 8.95 -6.25
N GLY A 54 1.70 9.64 -6.28
CA GLY A 54 1.48 10.90 -5.57
C GLY A 54 1.48 12.11 -6.49
N ALA A 55 1.21 13.29 -5.92
CA ALA A 55 0.86 14.50 -6.68
C ALA A 55 1.92 14.94 -7.71
N ALA A 56 3.20 14.60 -7.54
CA ALA A 56 4.27 14.93 -8.49
C ALA A 56 4.23 14.08 -9.78
N TRP A 57 3.48 12.98 -9.77
CA TRP A 57 3.32 12.06 -10.90
C TRP A 57 1.99 12.24 -11.62
N GLU A 58 1.16 13.18 -11.15
CA GLU A 58 -0.15 13.46 -11.73
C GLU A 58 -0.07 14.50 -12.85
N SER A 59 -1.01 14.41 -13.78
CA SER A 59 -1.26 15.43 -14.79
C SER A 59 -2.39 16.36 -14.35
N ALA A 60 -2.60 17.47 -15.05
CA ALA A 60 -3.77 18.33 -14.83
C ALA A 60 -5.11 17.57 -14.93
N ARG A 61 -5.18 16.48 -15.71
CA ARG A 61 -6.38 15.64 -15.85
C ARG A 61 -6.58 14.63 -14.72
N THR A 62 -5.53 14.31 -13.98
CA THR A 62 -5.53 13.28 -12.92
C THR A 62 -5.15 13.87 -11.57
N CYS A 63 -5.24 15.20 -11.43
CA CYS A 63 -4.90 15.90 -10.19
C CYS A 63 -5.79 15.40 -9.05
N GLY A 64 -5.17 14.96 -7.96
CA GLY A 64 -5.84 14.37 -6.80
C GLY A 64 -6.10 12.86 -6.92
N ALA A 65 -5.80 12.22 -8.05
CA ALA A 65 -6.09 10.80 -8.25
C ALA A 65 -5.35 9.88 -7.28
N SER A 66 -4.14 10.22 -6.85
CA SER A 66 -3.37 9.40 -5.90
C SER A 66 -4.03 9.37 -4.53
N HIS A 67 -4.45 10.52 -4.03
CA HIS A 67 -5.16 10.64 -2.77
C HIS A 67 -6.55 9.99 -2.86
N PHE A 68 -7.24 10.18 -3.98
CA PHE A 68 -8.53 9.55 -4.20
C PHE A 68 -8.43 8.02 -4.23
N LEU A 69 -7.42 7.48 -4.93
CA LEU A 69 -7.18 6.04 -4.94
C LEU A 69 -6.82 5.52 -3.55
N GLU A 70 -6.02 6.25 -2.77
CA GLU A 70 -5.75 5.90 -1.37
C GLU A 70 -7.05 5.63 -0.60
N HIS A 71 -8.03 6.54 -0.67
CA HIS A 71 -9.34 6.34 -0.03
C HIS A 71 -10.09 5.12 -0.59
N MET A 72 -10.05 4.94 -1.90
CA MET A 72 -10.86 3.92 -2.57
C MET A 72 -10.37 2.48 -2.32
N LEU A 73 -9.08 2.26 -2.08
CA LEU A 73 -8.53 0.91 -1.90
C LEU A 73 -9.00 0.20 -0.61
N PHE A 74 -9.67 0.92 0.30
CA PHE A 74 -10.28 0.38 1.51
C PHE A 74 -11.75 -0.04 1.33
N ASN A 75 -12.34 0.21 0.15
CA ASN A 75 -13.79 0.09 -0.06
C ASN A 75 -14.24 -1.26 -0.64
N GLY A 76 -13.39 -2.29 -0.60
CA GLY A 76 -13.70 -3.63 -1.07
C GLY A 76 -12.77 -4.12 -2.18
N THR A 77 -12.79 -5.43 -2.37
CA THR A 77 -11.97 -6.17 -3.32
C THR A 77 -12.82 -7.20 -4.07
N GLU A 78 -12.22 -7.87 -5.06
CA GLU A 78 -12.86 -8.99 -5.77
C GLU A 78 -13.24 -10.14 -4.85
N THR A 79 -12.56 -10.31 -3.71
CA THR A 79 -12.76 -11.45 -2.82
C THR A 79 -13.41 -11.11 -1.48
N ARG A 80 -13.51 -9.82 -1.14
CA ARG A 80 -14.02 -9.33 0.15
C ARG A 80 -14.81 -8.03 0.00
N THR A 81 -15.93 -7.93 0.69
CA THR A 81 -16.63 -6.66 0.87
C THR A 81 -15.85 -5.73 1.78
N GLN A 82 -16.19 -4.43 1.77
CA GLN A 82 -15.62 -3.46 2.70
C GLN A 82 -15.77 -3.91 4.16
N GLU A 83 -16.96 -4.36 4.55
CA GLU A 83 -17.26 -4.81 5.91
C GLU A 83 -16.39 -6.01 6.32
N GLN A 84 -16.13 -6.93 5.38
CA GLN A 84 -15.24 -8.07 5.62
C GLN A 84 -13.79 -7.62 5.80
N LEU A 85 -13.31 -6.65 5.03
CA LEU A 85 -11.96 -6.08 5.20
C LEU A 85 -11.79 -5.49 6.61
N TYR A 86 -12.75 -4.68 7.06
CA TYR A 86 -12.70 -4.10 8.41
C TYR A 86 -12.82 -5.17 9.49
N ALA A 87 -13.77 -6.10 9.37
CA ALA A 87 -13.95 -7.17 10.35
C ALA A 87 -12.70 -8.07 10.49
N GLU A 88 -12.02 -8.40 9.38
CA GLU A 88 -10.76 -9.15 9.42
C GLU A 88 -9.64 -8.32 10.05
N THR A 89 -9.51 -7.04 9.68
CA THR A 89 -8.52 -6.12 10.25
C THR A 89 -8.69 -6.02 11.78
N ASP A 90 -9.93 -5.84 12.24
CA ASP A 90 -10.29 -5.78 13.66
C ASP A 90 -10.02 -7.11 14.38
N PHE A 91 -10.39 -8.24 13.76
CA PHE A 91 -10.14 -9.57 14.31
C PHE A 91 -8.64 -9.85 14.50
N TYR A 92 -7.79 -9.38 13.58
CA TYR A 92 -6.34 -9.48 13.72
C TYR A 92 -5.77 -8.50 14.77
N GLY A 93 -6.54 -7.49 15.19
CA GLY A 93 -6.04 -6.38 15.98
C GLY A 93 -5.03 -5.54 15.20
N ALA A 94 -5.27 -5.39 13.89
CA ALA A 94 -4.37 -4.70 12.99
C ALA A 94 -4.66 -3.20 12.95
N PHE A 95 -3.61 -2.40 13.02
CA PHE A 95 -3.64 -1.00 12.61
C PHE A 95 -3.37 -0.94 11.11
N ASN A 96 -4.35 -0.50 10.33
CA ASN A 96 -4.28 -0.39 8.87
C ASN A 96 -4.46 1.08 8.47
N ASN A 97 -3.52 1.63 7.73
CA ASN A 97 -3.54 3.04 7.35
C ASN A 97 -2.77 3.27 6.04
N ALA A 98 -2.90 4.46 5.47
CA ALA A 98 -2.14 4.88 4.31
C ALA A 98 -1.74 6.36 4.42
N THR A 99 -0.88 6.79 3.50
CA THR A 99 -0.59 8.21 3.31
C THR A 99 -0.17 8.51 1.88
N THR A 100 -0.77 9.54 1.29
CA THR A 100 -0.32 10.12 0.03
C THR A 100 0.59 11.32 0.28
N ARG A 101 1.74 11.31 -0.38
CA ARG A 101 2.70 12.42 -0.42
C ARG A 101 2.88 12.90 -1.86
N ARG A 102 3.70 13.93 -2.05
CA ARG A 102 4.04 14.41 -3.39
C ARG A 102 4.69 13.32 -4.26
N THR A 103 5.58 12.50 -3.71
CA THR A 103 6.45 11.62 -4.51
C THR A 103 6.21 10.13 -4.30
N HIS A 104 5.40 9.77 -3.31
CA HIS A 104 5.01 8.40 -3.03
C HIS A 104 3.64 8.31 -2.38
N VAL A 105 3.04 7.12 -2.43
CA VAL A 105 1.92 6.70 -1.58
C VAL A 105 2.40 5.51 -0.77
N ALA A 106 2.12 5.46 0.52
CA ALA A 106 2.51 4.36 1.39
C ALA A 106 1.29 3.74 2.08
N PHE A 107 1.19 2.42 2.04
CA PHE A 107 0.17 1.64 2.75
C PHE A 107 0.85 0.89 3.88
N MET A 108 0.36 1.04 5.11
CA MET A 108 0.95 0.42 6.28
C MET A 108 -0.06 -0.48 6.99
N MET A 109 0.42 -1.64 7.43
CA MET A 109 -0.35 -2.54 8.27
C MET A 109 0.52 -3.05 9.41
N THR A 110 0.14 -2.76 10.65
CA THR A 110 0.82 -3.22 11.87
C THR A 110 -0.09 -4.17 12.62
N LEU A 111 0.39 -5.35 12.97
CA LEU A 111 -0.46 -6.41 13.54
C LEU A 111 0.38 -7.41 14.36
N PRO A 112 -0.23 -8.22 15.24
CA PRO A 112 0.48 -9.27 15.99
C PRO A 112 1.21 -10.24 15.06
N ARG A 113 2.51 -10.50 15.28
CA ARG A 113 3.37 -11.21 14.31
C ARG A 113 2.83 -12.56 13.81
N ARG A 114 2.02 -13.25 14.62
CA ARG A 114 1.33 -14.50 14.25
C ARG A 114 0.38 -14.38 13.05
N PHE A 115 -0.10 -13.17 12.75
CA PHE A 115 -1.00 -12.89 11.65
C PHE A 115 -0.29 -12.28 10.43
N LEU A 116 1.04 -12.14 10.44
CA LEU A 116 1.78 -11.43 9.39
C LEU A 116 1.45 -11.94 7.98
N GLY A 117 1.43 -13.27 7.78
CA GLY A 117 1.06 -13.84 6.49
C GLY A 117 -0.37 -13.49 6.04
N ARG A 118 -1.33 -13.43 6.97
CA ARG A 118 -2.71 -13.03 6.68
C ARG A 118 -2.81 -11.54 6.37
N GLY A 119 -2.12 -10.70 7.13
CA GLY A 119 -2.08 -9.26 6.90
C GLY A 119 -1.44 -8.89 5.56
N LEU A 120 -0.35 -9.56 5.17
CA LEU A 120 0.26 -9.38 3.85
C LEU A 120 -0.71 -9.79 2.72
N ALA A 121 -1.43 -10.90 2.88
CA ALA A 121 -2.44 -11.31 1.89
C ALA A 121 -3.60 -10.31 1.79
N LEU A 122 -4.08 -9.80 2.93
CA LEU A 122 -5.13 -8.77 2.99
C LEU A 122 -4.68 -7.47 2.32
N GLN A 123 -3.48 -6.98 2.65
CA GLN A 123 -2.91 -5.78 2.05
C GLN A 123 -2.67 -5.95 0.55
N ALA A 124 -2.22 -7.12 0.10
CA ALA A 124 -2.06 -7.40 -1.32
C ALA A 124 -3.40 -7.41 -2.07
N ASP A 125 -4.44 -7.99 -1.48
CA ASP A 125 -5.80 -8.02 -2.05
C ASP A 125 -6.36 -6.60 -2.21
N MET A 126 -6.22 -5.76 -1.18
CA MET A 126 -6.59 -4.34 -1.24
C MET A 126 -5.85 -3.59 -2.35
N LEU A 127 -4.53 -3.80 -2.48
CA LEU A 127 -3.70 -3.04 -3.42
C LEU A 127 -3.84 -3.51 -4.88
N LEU A 128 -4.11 -4.79 -5.11
CA LEU A 128 -4.06 -5.39 -6.44
C LEU A 128 -5.43 -5.77 -6.99
N ARG A 129 -6.45 -5.91 -6.14
CA ARG A 129 -7.78 -6.43 -6.51
C ARG A 129 -8.92 -5.58 -5.95
N SER A 130 -8.70 -4.29 -5.70
CA SER A 130 -9.81 -3.40 -5.33
C SER A 130 -10.78 -3.20 -6.49
N THR A 131 -12.07 -3.27 -6.19
CA THR A 131 -13.15 -3.15 -7.19
C THR A 131 -13.54 -1.71 -7.49
N LEU A 132 -13.07 -0.75 -6.67
CA LEU A 132 -13.37 0.68 -6.78
C LEU A 132 -14.88 0.97 -7.02
N PRO A 133 -15.78 0.56 -6.10
CA PRO A 133 -17.22 0.62 -6.36
C PRO A 133 -17.71 2.05 -6.60
N GLU A 134 -18.52 2.26 -7.64
CA GLU A 134 -19.06 3.57 -8.01
C GLU A 134 -19.88 4.23 -6.89
N GLU A 135 -20.65 3.42 -6.14
CA GLU A 135 -21.40 3.88 -4.97
C GLU A 135 -20.51 4.42 -3.83
N LYS A 136 -19.27 3.94 -3.73
CA LYS A 136 -18.29 4.41 -2.74
C LYS A 136 -17.53 5.63 -3.26
N PHE A 137 -17.33 5.72 -4.57
CA PHE A 137 -16.66 6.85 -5.22
C PHE A 137 -17.28 8.19 -4.82
N GLU A 138 -18.60 8.34 -4.99
CA GLU A 138 -19.28 9.61 -4.69
C GLU A 138 -19.23 9.95 -3.19
N LYS A 139 -19.26 8.94 -2.32
CA LYS A 139 -19.11 9.11 -0.88
C LYS A 139 -17.70 9.59 -0.51
N GLU A 140 -16.66 8.91 -1.01
CA GLU A 140 -15.27 9.29 -0.74
C GLU A 140 -14.95 10.67 -1.31
N ARG A 141 -15.50 11.02 -2.48
CA ARG A 141 -15.37 12.37 -3.03
C ARG A 141 -15.88 13.43 -2.06
N GLY A 142 -17.00 13.19 -1.39
CA GLY A 142 -17.53 14.09 -0.36
C GLY A 142 -16.56 14.25 0.81
N ILE A 143 -16.04 13.14 1.33
CA ILE A 143 -15.08 13.12 2.44
C ILE A 143 -13.80 13.90 2.09
N ILE A 144 -13.22 13.64 0.91
CA ILE A 144 -12.00 14.29 0.44
C ILE A 144 -12.23 15.81 0.28
N LEU A 145 -13.39 16.24 -0.19
CA LEU A 145 -13.73 17.67 -0.27
C LEU A 145 -13.81 18.32 1.12
N GLU A 146 -14.32 17.61 2.13
CA GLU A 146 -14.33 18.09 3.51
C GLU A 146 -12.91 18.20 4.10
N GLU A 147 -12.02 17.26 3.79
CA GLU A 147 -10.61 17.30 4.21
C GLU A 147 -9.89 18.51 3.61
N LEU A 148 -10.09 18.79 2.33
CA LEU A 148 -9.52 19.97 1.66
C LEU A 148 -9.97 21.30 2.30
N VAL A 149 -11.16 21.34 2.90
CA VAL A 149 -11.65 22.52 3.62
C VAL A 149 -11.00 22.63 5.00
N LYS A 150 -10.74 21.51 5.67
CA LYS A 150 -10.09 21.48 7.00
C LYS A 150 -8.60 21.79 6.94
N ASP A 151 -7.94 21.46 5.83
CA ASP A 151 -6.52 21.68 5.60
C ASP A 151 -6.17 23.11 5.11
N ARG A 152 -7.17 23.99 5.00
CA ARG A 152 -7.02 25.41 4.66
C ARG A 152 -7.03 26.30 5.89
#